data_AF-A0A9P7PEN3-F1
#
_entry.id   AF-A0A9P7PEN3-F1
#
_cell.length_a   1.000
_cell.length_b   1.000
_cell.length_c   1.000
_cell.angle_alpha   90.00
_cell.angle_beta   90.00
_cell.angle_gamma   90.00
#
_symmetry.space_group_name_H-M   'P 1'
#
loop_
_entity.id
_entity.type
_entity.pdbx_description
1 polymer ?
#
loop_
_entity_poly.entity_id
_entity_poly.type
_entity_poly.pdbx_seq_one_letter_code
_entity_poly.pdbx_strand_id
1 'polypeptide(L)'
;MADEHYIGFEGNPSGPGLWSSRSTSKLDVPDIIFDSEHTLSIEQRLASNGRHGGRTVRVSGHLEIRSSEEYSNTGRIEIEYGSQDVTLTAATSIKISDEQDILISTPSTVDWCERGGPEPCVTIHIILYAPIDGNIKALALTVDNLSVSIAEDLKLNAAERTTITTTFGNVVAPSLRSNARGQIPHSLQSRHIIIQTVSGNVEGWLPLHHLLRVKSVSGNLFIDVGLESAYSNSRTNAKLMVESISGKVIVREPYVFCAQTSKRWKMSDCKNRPPTRDYVVTIITASGDIDAQVAMTSSASIRSASGNLRLDVAVVCLPSSRGSGGSLETDIKSGTTEVLVLKSLVNDVNGLQSHHQSMSGCIKVGYPERWTGKFSAATLCGTILFNGQDIKITRSSHGTPKRLEGLRGDGPTYTSSVCMNSTAGDIIFRLLADASYMT
;
A
#
# COMPACT_ATOMS: atom_id res chain seq x y z
N MET A 1 35.08 46.90 2.48
CA MET A 1 36.03 46.17 3.34
C MET A 1 35.18 45.53 4.42
N ALA A 2 35.16 44.21 4.44
CA ALA A 2 34.22 43.41 5.22
C ALA A 2 34.76 43.23 6.65
N ASP A 3 33.90 43.47 7.63
CA ASP A 3 34.15 43.17 9.05
C ASP A 3 33.74 41.72 9.32
N GLU A 4 34.74 40.86 9.49
CA GLU A 4 34.59 39.53 10.09
C GLU A 4 34.76 39.65 11.60
N HIS A 5 33.68 39.45 12.36
CA HIS A 5 33.76 39.30 13.81
C HIS A 5 34.10 37.86 14.18
N TYR A 6 35.38 37.63 14.48
CA TYR A 6 35.85 36.46 15.22
C TYR A 6 35.59 36.67 16.72
N ILE A 7 34.79 35.80 17.34
CA ILE A 7 34.71 35.67 18.80
C ILE A 7 35.53 34.44 19.19
N GLY A 8 36.76 34.67 19.66
CA GLY A 8 37.58 33.65 20.32
C GLY A 8 37.17 33.54 21.79
N PHE A 9 37.08 32.32 22.30
CA PHE A 9 37.01 32.06 23.74
C PHE A 9 38.28 31.38 24.21
N GLU A 10 38.95 32.04 25.17
CA GLU A 10 40.08 31.54 25.93
C GLU A 10 39.69 30.29 26.73
N GLY A 11 40.50 29.25 26.61
CA GLY A 11 40.42 28.07 27.47
C GLY A 11 41.15 28.31 28.79
N ASN A 12 40.61 27.73 29.87
CA ASN A 12 41.44 27.32 30.99
C ASN A 12 40.97 25.94 31.50
N PRO A 13 41.89 25.01 31.84
CA PRO A 13 41.57 23.61 32.08
C PRO A 13 41.51 23.30 33.58
N SER A 14 40.48 22.59 34.06
CA SER A 14 40.56 21.65 35.19
C SER A 14 39.21 21.05 35.58
N GLY A 15 39.11 19.71 35.57
CA GLY A 15 38.08 18.94 36.28
C GLY A 15 37.41 17.85 35.43
N PRO A 16 37.53 16.54 35.78
CA PRO A 16 36.80 15.47 35.11
C PRO A 16 35.39 15.39 35.70
N GLY A 17 34.41 15.93 34.97
CA GLY A 17 33.02 15.90 35.39
C GLY A 17 32.07 15.98 34.21
N LEU A 18 31.53 14.83 33.80
CA LEU A 18 30.11 14.63 33.43
C LEU A 18 29.44 15.66 32.51
N TRP A 19 29.90 15.82 31.26
CA TRP A 19 29.09 16.52 30.25
C TRP A 19 28.97 15.65 28.99
N SER A 20 27.92 14.82 28.92
CA SER A 20 27.29 14.50 27.64
C SER A 20 25.98 15.28 27.57
N SER A 21 26.07 16.62 27.55
CA SER A 21 24.92 17.45 27.21
C SER A 21 24.51 17.09 25.79
N ARG A 22 23.35 16.44 25.64
CA ARG A 22 22.74 16.20 24.33
C ARG A 22 22.69 17.53 23.58
N SER A 23 23.29 17.56 22.41
CA SER A 23 23.18 18.70 21.51
C SER A 23 21.89 18.55 20.74
N THR A 24 20.96 19.47 20.93
CA THR A 24 19.66 19.50 20.25
C THR A 24 19.51 20.85 19.55
N SER A 25 19.09 20.80 18.30
CA SER A 25 18.73 21.96 17.49
C SER A 25 17.27 21.84 17.09
N LYS A 26 16.57 22.98 17.10
CA LYS A 26 15.19 23.11 16.63
C LYS A 26 15.13 24.18 15.57
N LEU A 27 14.43 23.90 14.48
CA LEU A 27 14.15 24.83 13.41
C LEU A 27 12.65 24.81 13.13
N ASP A 28 12.04 25.99 13.21
CA ASP A 28 10.65 26.20 12.84
C ASP A 28 10.60 26.91 11.49
N VAL A 29 9.86 26.33 10.55
CA VAL A 29 9.62 26.88 9.21
C VAL A 29 8.16 27.31 9.14
N PRO A 30 7.86 28.60 9.37
CA PRO A 30 6.50 29.12 9.26
C PRO A 30 6.10 29.33 7.80
N ASP A 31 4.83 29.69 7.60
CA ASP A 31 4.29 30.24 6.35
C ASP A 31 4.38 29.32 5.11
N ILE A 32 4.26 28.00 5.30
CA ILE A 32 4.11 27.06 4.17
C ILE A 32 2.74 27.29 3.54
N ILE A 33 2.68 27.60 2.25
CA ILE A 33 1.44 27.89 1.52
C ILE A 33 0.77 26.57 1.11
N PHE A 34 -0.51 26.45 1.45
CA PHE A 34 -1.39 25.36 1.04
C PHE A 34 -2.46 25.90 0.09
N ASP A 35 -2.15 25.86 -1.21
CA ASP A 35 -3.13 26.05 -2.28
C ASP A 35 -2.95 25.02 -3.40
N SER A 36 -3.85 25.02 -4.38
CA SER A 36 -3.84 24.07 -5.50
C SER A 36 -2.68 24.24 -6.49
N GLU A 37 -1.85 25.27 -6.36
CA GLU A 37 -0.76 25.59 -7.28
C GLU A 37 0.60 25.19 -6.70
N HIS A 38 0.77 25.24 -5.38
CA HIS A 38 2.02 24.94 -4.72
C HIS A 38 2.22 23.45 -4.44
N THR A 39 3.48 23.02 -4.47
CA THR A 39 3.92 21.67 -4.11
C THR A 39 4.79 21.77 -2.86
N LEU A 40 4.67 20.79 -1.96
CA LEU A 40 5.54 20.70 -0.79
C LEU A 40 6.41 19.46 -0.94
N SER A 41 7.73 19.65 -0.87
CA SER A 41 8.72 18.57 -0.89
C SER A 41 9.54 18.59 0.38
N ILE A 42 9.59 17.46 1.08
CA ILE A 42 10.48 17.24 2.22
C ILE A 42 11.40 16.08 1.88
N GLU A 43 12.70 16.37 1.76
CA GLU A 43 13.75 15.40 1.46
C GLU A 43 14.72 15.28 2.65
N GLN A 44 14.82 14.08 3.23
CA GLN A 44 15.87 13.73 4.19
C GLN A 44 16.82 12.72 3.56
N ARG A 45 18.11 13.08 3.49
CA ARG A 45 19.13 12.22 2.88
C ARG A 45 20.42 12.10 3.68
N LEU A 46 21.16 11.03 3.41
CA LEU A 46 22.55 10.88 3.84
C LEU A 46 23.50 11.46 2.79
N ALA A 47 24.22 12.52 3.14
CA ALA A 47 25.20 13.16 2.27
C ALA A 47 26.53 12.39 2.30
N SER A 48 26.96 11.91 1.13
CA SER A 48 28.30 11.34 0.97
C SER A 48 29.35 12.45 1.01
N ASN A 49 30.25 12.39 1.98
CA ASN A 49 31.27 13.41 2.17
C ASN A 49 32.60 13.11 1.43
N GLY A 50 32.65 12.08 0.58
CA GLY A 50 33.85 11.70 -0.17
C GLY A 50 35.05 11.25 0.70
N ARG A 51 34.88 11.20 2.03
CA ARG A 51 35.90 10.74 2.98
C ARG A 51 35.84 9.22 3.11
N HIS A 52 36.86 8.56 2.57
CA HIS A 52 37.07 7.13 2.75
C HIS A 52 37.77 6.88 4.09
N GLY A 53 37.08 6.23 5.05
CA GLY A 53 37.68 5.78 6.32
C GLY A 53 37.03 6.28 7.62
N GLY A 54 35.98 7.12 7.53
CA GLY A 54 35.19 7.55 8.70
C GLY A 54 34.20 6.48 9.20
N ARG A 55 33.69 6.64 10.43
CA ARG A 55 32.63 5.76 10.95
C ARG A 55 31.28 6.16 10.35
N THR A 56 30.44 5.17 10.06
CA THR A 56 29.10 5.38 9.52
C THR A 56 28.19 6.00 10.57
N VAL A 57 27.46 7.06 10.18
CA VAL A 57 26.46 7.70 11.03
C VAL A 57 25.13 6.96 10.91
N ARG A 58 24.52 6.63 12.05
CA ARG A 58 23.15 6.13 12.11
C ARG A 58 22.18 7.30 12.24
N VAL A 59 21.25 7.40 11.30
CA VAL A 59 20.11 8.32 11.41
C VAL A 59 18.89 7.51 11.79
N SER A 60 18.10 8.03 12.72
CA SER A 60 16.82 7.44 13.12
C SER A 60 15.82 8.53 13.46
N GLY A 61 14.53 8.22 13.38
CA GLY A 61 13.49 9.16 13.76
C GLY A 61 12.21 8.99 12.97
N HIS A 62 11.41 10.05 12.96
CA HIS A 62 10.10 10.03 12.31
C HIS A 62 9.73 11.37 11.66
N LEU A 63 8.93 11.26 10.61
CA LEU A 63 8.19 12.35 10.00
C LEU A 63 6.70 12.12 10.29
N GLU A 64 6.07 13.04 10.98
CA GLU A 64 4.64 13.03 11.29
C GLU A 64 3.93 14.14 10.52
N ILE A 65 2.77 13.82 9.94
CA ILE A 65 1.89 14.80 9.32
C ILE A 65 0.59 14.83 10.11
N ARG A 66 0.23 16.01 10.60
CA ARG A 66 -1.00 16.23 11.35
C ARG A 66 -1.68 17.52 10.95
N SER A 67 -2.95 17.63 11.29
CA SER A 67 -3.65 18.90 11.10
C SER A 67 -3.21 19.92 12.16
N SER A 68 -3.16 21.19 11.76
CA SER A 68 -2.98 22.31 12.67
C SER A 68 -4.24 22.51 13.49
N GLU A 69 -4.11 22.95 14.74
CA GLU A 69 -5.25 23.37 15.57
C GLU A 69 -5.83 24.72 15.10
N GLU A 70 -5.08 25.45 14.29
CA GLU A 70 -5.43 26.79 13.80
C GLU A 70 -6.02 26.74 12.38
N TYR A 71 -7.10 27.50 12.17
CA TYR A 71 -7.68 27.74 10.84
C TYR A 71 -6.89 28.83 10.11
N SER A 72 -5.73 28.46 9.57
CA SER A 72 -4.90 29.29 8.70
C SER A 72 -4.89 28.73 7.28
N ASN A 73 -4.52 29.55 6.29
CA ASN A 73 -4.21 29.07 4.94
C ASN A 73 -2.74 28.65 4.79
N THR A 74 -1.96 28.86 5.86
CA THR A 74 -0.54 28.51 5.94
C THR A 74 -0.34 27.38 6.94
N GLY A 75 0.56 26.45 6.63
CA GLY A 75 1.04 25.46 7.57
C GLY A 75 2.40 25.83 8.12
N ARG A 76 2.92 24.97 9.00
CA ARG A 76 4.26 25.11 9.57
C ARG A 76 4.95 23.75 9.64
N ILE A 77 6.27 23.78 9.63
CA ILE A 77 7.10 22.58 9.81
C ILE A 77 8.03 22.79 10.98
N GLU A 78 8.01 21.85 11.92
CA GLU A 78 8.94 21.82 13.06
C GLU A 78 9.96 20.71 12.80
N ILE A 79 11.24 21.05 12.82
CA ILE A 79 12.35 20.11 12.63
C ILE A 79 13.20 20.14 13.89
N GLU A 80 13.17 19.05 14.64
CA GLU A 80 14.01 18.84 15.81
C GLU A 80 15.03 17.76 15.49
N TYR A 81 16.31 18.07 15.70
CA TYR A 81 17.37 17.10 15.47
C TYR A 81 18.44 17.20 16.55
N GLY A 82 19.06 16.08 16.88
CA GLY A 82 20.07 16.07 17.93
C GLY A 82 20.92 14.82 17.96
N SER A 83 22.07 14.98 18.60
CA SER A 83 23.08 13.95 18.81
C SER A 83 23.68 14.09 20.21
N GLN A 84 24.39 13.04 20.64
CA GLN A 84 25.27 13.12 21.81
C GLN A 84 26.51 14.00 21.55
N ASP A 85 26.76 14.38 20.30
CA ASP A 85 27.91 15.18 19.88
C ASP A 85 27.48 16.46 19.14
N VAL A 86 28.05 17.59 19.57
CA VAL A 86 27.82 18.94 19.00
C VAL A 86 28.27 19.03 17.54
N THR A 87 29.40 18.41 17.18
CA THR A 87 29.96 18.46 15.83
C THR A 87 29.07 17.73 14.82
N LEU A 88 28.48 16.60 15.24
CA LEU A 88 27.55 15.85 14.41
C LEU A 88 26.22 16.59 14.22
N THR A 89 25.77 17.29 15.27
CA THR A 89 24.59 18.16 15.20
C THR A 89 24.85 19.32 14.25
N ALA A 90 25.99 20.02 14.38
CA ALA A 90 26.37 21.14 13.52
C ALA A 90 26.60 20.73 12.04
N ALA A 91 27.00 19.49 11.79
CA ALA A 91 27.22 18.99 10.43
C ALA A 91 25.93 18.64 9.68
N THR A 92 24.80 18.53 10.39
CA THR A 92 23.48 18.37 9.75
C THR A 92 23.01 19.72 9.24
N SER A 93 22.73 19.80 7.93
CA SER A 93 22.33 21.05 7.27
C SER A 93 20.90 20.96 6.77
N ILE A 94 20.18 22.08 6.87
CA ILE A 94 18.82 22.24 6.37
C ILE A 94 18.83 23.36 5.34
N LYS A 95 18.33 23.08 4.14
CA LYS A 95 18.14 24.07 3.07
C LYS A 95 16.66 24.18 2.77
N ILE A 96 16.19 25.41 2.64
CA ILE A 96 14.80 25.72 2.33
C ILE A 96 14.82 26.54 1.03
N SER A 97 14.07 26.09 0.03
CA SER A 97 13.86 26.79 -1.23
C SER A 97 12.66 27.73 -1.16
N ASP A 98 12.63 28.74 -2.02
CA ASP A 98 11.45 29.60 -2.24
C ASP A 98 10.25 28.79 -2.79
N GLU A 99 10.51 27.61 -3.37
CA GLU A 99 9.52 26.70 -3.95
C GLU A 99 8.92 25.71 -2.92
N GLN A 100 9.16 25.92 -1.62
CA GLN A 100 8.75 25.03 -0.52
C GLN A 100 9.38 23.63 -0.60
N ASP A 101 10.61 23.57 -1.11
CA ASP A 101 11.45 22.38 -1.03
C ASP A 101 12.36 22.46 0.20
N ILE A 102 12.25 21.48 1.07
CA ILE A 102 13.01 21.38 2.31
C ILE A 102 13.94 20.18 2.22
N LEU A 103 15.24 20.45 2.22
CA LEU A 103 16.29 19.44 2.15
C LEU A 103 17.06 19.37 3.47
N ILE A 104 16.98 18.22 4.13
CA ILE A 104 17.70 17.88 5.36
C ILE A 104 18.81 16.90 4.99
N SER A 105 20.06 17.32 5.16
CA SER A 105 21.24 16.52 4.80
C SER A 105 22.09 16.22 6.04
N THR A 106 22.24 14.95 6.38
CA THR A 106 23.13 14.46 7.43
C THR A 106 24.33 13.74 6.82
N PRO A 107 25.58 13.97 7.29
CA PRO A 107 26.75 13.23 6.83
C PRO A 107 26.57 11.71 6.93
N SER A 108 26.92 10.97 5.88
CA SER A 108 26.93 9.49 5.94
C SER A 108 28.09 8.94 6.76
N THR A 109 29.20 9.67 6.81
CA THR A 109 30.43 9.29 7.52
C THR A 109 31.04 10.49 8.24
N VAL A 110 31.60 10.23 9.43
CA VAL A 110 32.30 11.23 10.23
C VAL A 110 33.62 10.68 10.78
N ASP A 111 34.60 11.56 10.92
CA ASP A 111 35.87 11.25 11.59
C ASP A 111 35.60 11.17 13.08
N TRP A 112 35.59 9.95 13.62
CA TRP A 112 35.18 9.67 14.99
C TRP A 112 36.37 9.21 15.82
N CYS A 113 36.71 9.97 16.87
CA CYS A 113 37.93 9.75 17.66
C CYS A 113 37.93 8.39 18.41
N GLU A 114 36.76 7.88 18.77
CA GLU A 114 36.62 6.58 19.43
C GLU A 114 36.35 5.45 18.42
N ARG A 115 37.41 4.75 17.98
CA ARG A 115 37.25 3.59 17.06
C ARG A 115 36.51 2.40 17.70
N GLY A 116 36.44 2.32 19.02
CA GLY A 116 35.78 1.24 19.78
C GLY A 116 34.46 1.62 20.46
N GLY A 117 34.01 2.88 20.35
CA GLY A 117 32.79 3.37 21.00
C GLY A 117 31.50 3.01 20.23
N PRO A 118 30.32 3.38 20.75
CA PRO A 118 29.06 3.28 20.01
C PRO A 118 29.12 4.05 18.69
N GLU A 119 28.36 3.60 17.70
CA GLU A 119 28.29 4.29 16.40
C GLU A 119 27.65 5.68 16.55
N PRO A 120 28.19 6.71 15.87
CA PRO A 120 27.63 8.05 15.93
C PRO A 120 26.18 8.03 15.44
N CYS A 121 25.27 8.60 16.24
CA CYS A 121 23.83 8.58 15.95
C CYS A 121 23.23 9.99 15.96
N VAL A 122 22.31 10.23 15.03
CA VAL A 122 21.49 11.45 14.94
C VAL A 122 20.03 11.03 15.00
N THR A 123 19.28 11.71 15.85
CA THR A 123 17.82 11.57 15.90
C THR A 123 17.18 12.77 15.20
N ILE A 124 16.22 12.54 14.31
CA ILE A 124 15.51 13.59 13.57
C ILE A 124 14.01 13.40 13.73
N HIS A 125 13.33 14.46 14.15
CA HIS A 125 11.88 14.54 14.28
C HIS A 125 11.38 15.66 13.39
N ILE A 126 10.52 15.32 12.44
CA ILE A 126 9.92 16.29 11.51
C ILE A 126 8.43 16.24 11.73
N ILE A 127 7.82 17.39 11.99
CA ILE A 127 6.38 17.50 12.17
C ILE A 127 5.84 18.53 11.19
N LEU A 128 5.02 18.07 10.25
CA LEU A 128 4.28 18.92 9.33
C LEU A 128 2.89 19.19 9.90
N TYR A 129 2.60 20.45 10.19
CA TYR A 129 1.27 20.92 10.56
C TYR A 129 0.60 21.49 9.32
N ALA A 130 -0.29 20.69 8.73
CA ALA A 130 -1.09 21.10 7.59
C ALA A 130 -2.37 21.82 8.08
N PRO A 131 -2.79 22.92 7.44
CA PRO A 131 -4.04 23.57 7.81
C PRO A 131 -5.24 22.63 7.63
N ILE A 132 -6.28 22.83 8.46
CA ILE A 132 -7.51 22.04 8.38
C ILE A 132 -8.18 22.29 7.03
N ASP A 133 -8.51 21.21 6.33
CA ASP A 133 -9.07 21.25 4.96
C ASP A 133 -8.13 21.95 3.95
N GLY A 134 -6.83 21.94 4.26
CA GLY A 134 -5.79 22.46 3.38
C GLY A 134 -5.81 21.79 2.02
N ASN A 135 -5.50 22.56 0.98
CA ASN A 135 -5.37 22.05 -0.37
C ASN A 135 -3.92 22.23 -0.82
N ILE A 136 -3.35 21.22 -1.46
CA ILE A 136 -2.02 21.32 -2.06
C ILE A 136 -2.03 20.69 -3.44
N LYS A 137 -1.24 21.19 -4.39
CA LYS A 137 -1.12 20.53 -5.70
C LYS A 137 -0.59 19.10 -5.53
N ALA A 138 0.57 18.99 -4.89
CA ALA A 138 1.24 17.73 -4.63
C ALA A 138 2.03 17.75 -3.32
N LEU A 139 2.12 16.59 -2.69
CA LEU A 139 2.90 16.36 -1.48
C LEU A 139 3.95 15.29 -1.75
N ALA A 140 5.23 15.61 -1.56
CA ALA A 140 6.34 14.69 -1.75
C ALA A 140 7.16 14.57 -0.47
N LEU A 141 7.26 13.36 0.06
CA LEU A 141 8.02 13.03 1.26
C LEU A 141 9.03 11.96 0.89
N THR A 142 10.31 12.29 0.92
CA THR A 142 11.39 11.37 0.55
C THR A 142 12.40 11.31 1.70
N VAL A 143 12.47 10.17 2.37
CA VAL A 143 13.32 10.01 3.57
C VAL A 143 14.18 8.76 3.48
N ASP A 144 15.46 8.85 3.82
CA ASP A 144 16.34 7.68 3.78
C ASP A 144 16.17 6.78 5.01
N ASN A 145 16.01 7.36 6.20
CA ASN A 145 16.10 6.61 7.47
C ASN A 145 14.99 6.91 8.47
N LEU A 146 13.91 7.57 8.02
CA LEU A 146 12.80 7.97 8.87
C LEU A 146 11.55 7.13 8.58
N SER A 147 10.80 6.85 9.64
CA SER A 147 9.43 6.35 9.50
C SER A 147 8.49 7.52 9.23
N VAL A 148 7.50 7.31 8.37
CA VAL A 148 6.49 8.32 8.03
C VAL A 148 5.17 7.92 8.66
N SER A 149 4.53 8.85 9.36
CA SER A 149 3.23 8.64 9.99
C SER A 149 2.24 9.72 9.59
N ILE A 150 1.02 9.31 9.27
CA ILE A 150 -0.11 10.18 8.97
C ILE A 150 -1.04 10.12 10.18
N ALA A 151 -1.28 11.26 10.81
CA ALA A 151 -2.13 11.35 11.98
C ALA A 151 -3.62 11.13 11.63
N GLU A 152 -4.39 10.64 12.61
CA GLU A 152 -5.81 10.31 12.45
C GLU A 152 -6.70 11.54 12.22
N ASP A 153 -6.26 12.69 12.70
CA ASP A 153 -6.95 13.98 12.65
C ASP A 153 -6.62 14.81 11.41
N LEU A 154 -5.65 14.36 10.59
CA LEU A 154 -5.26 15.05 9.38
C LEU A 154 -6.48 15.26 8.48
N LYS A 155 -6.59 16.44 7.86
CA LYS A 155 -7.56 16.70 6.79
C LYS A 155 -6.87 17.50 5.71
N LEU A 156 -6.18 16.79 4.83
CA LEU A 156 -5.41 17.38 3.74
C LEU A 156 -5.88 16.83 2.39
N ASN A 157 -6.10 17.73 1.43
CA ASN A 157 -6.39 17.37 0.05
C ASN A 157 -5.19 17.70 -0.86
N ALA A 158 -4.51 16.68 -1.36
CA ALA A 158 -3.52 16.81 -2.42
C ALA A 158 -4.19 16.61 -3.79
N ALA A 159 -4.44 17.71 -4.50
CA ALA A 159 -5.25 17.74 -5.72
C ALA A 159 -4.78 16.75 -6.81
N GLU A 160 -3.47 16.56 -6.97
CA GLU A 160 -2.90 15.70 -8.01
C GLU A 160 -2.27 14.43 -7.47
N ARG A 161 -1.31 14.55 -6.53
CA ARG A 161 -0.47 13.42 -6.13
C ARG A 161 0.09 13.57 -4.73
N THR A 162 0.13 12.46 -4.01
CA THR A 162 0.94 12.29 -2.80
C THR A 162 1.96 11.18 -3.02
N THR A 163 3.23 11.47 -2.78
CA THR A 163 4.34 10.51 -2.88
C THR A 163 5.03 10.40 -1.53
N ILE A 164 5.14 9.18 -1.01
CA ILE A 164 5.87 8.86 0.21
C ILE A 164 6.91 7.81 -0.14
N THR A 165 8.17 8.17 -0.05
CA THR A 165 9.31 7.29 -0.34
C THR A 165 10.16 7.18 0.91
N THR A 166 10.41 5.94 1.37
CA THR A 166 11.32 5.68 2.48
C THR A 166 12.32 4.58 2.14
N THR A 167 13.61 4.79 2.36
CA THR A 167 14.59 3.71 2.16
C THR A 167 14.54 2.74 3.35
N PHE A 168 14.59 3.27 4.58
CA PHE A 168 14.49 2.52 5.82
C PHE A 168 13.50 3.20 6.77
N GLY A 169 12.33 2.62 6.92
CA GLY A 169 11.29 3.17 7.78
C GLY A 169 9.92 2.59 7.47
N ASN A 170 9.07 2.61 8.49
CA ASN A 170 7.67 2.21 8.31
C ASN A 170 6.86 3.38 7.76
N VAL A 171 5.80 3.07 7.01
CA VAL A 171 4.78 4.05 6.61
C VAL A 171 3.48 3.66 7.30
N VAL A 172 3.03 4.51 8.22
CA VAL A 172 1.85 4.24 9.06
C VAL A 172 0.77 5.26 8.72
N ALA A 173 -0.37 4.77 8.25
CA ALA A 173 -1.59 5.54 8.08
C ALA A 173 -2.61 5.15 9.17
N PRO A 174 -3.62 6.00 9.42
CA PRO A 174 -4.68 5.72 10.38
C PRO A 174 -5.37 4.38 10.11
N SER A 175 -5.73 3.64 11.16
CA SER A 175 -6.41 2.34 11.01
C SER A 175 -7.90 2.44 11.36
N LEU A 176 -8.75 1.79 10.58
CA LEU A 176 -10.17 1.60 10.89
C LEU A 176 -10.41 0.92 12.24
N ARG A 177 -9.46 0.13 12.73
CA ARG A 177 -9.55 -0.60 14.02
C ARG A 177 -9.29 0.28 15.24
N SER A 178 -8.56 1.38 15.06
CA SER A 178 -8.20 2.34 16.12
C SER A 178 -9.39 3.25 16.48
N ASN A 179 -10.23 3.56 15.48
CA ASN A 179 -11.38 4.44 15.67
C ASN A 179 -12.49 3.77 16.50
N ALA A 180 -12.67 4.21 17.74
CA ALA A 180 -13.74 3.78 18.65
C ALA A 180 -15.18 3.94 18.08
N ARG A 181 -15.35 4.71 17.00
CA ARG A 181 -16.62 4.92 16.29
C ARG A 181 -16.75 4.14 14.97
N GLY A 182 -15.72 3.41 14.54
CA GLY A 182 -15.72 2.72 13.24
C GLY A 182 -15.86 3.67 12.04
N GLN A 183 -15.55 4.95 12.22
CA GLN A 183 -15.66 5.99 11.19
C GLN A 183 -14.40 6.01 10.32
N ILE A 184 -14.55 6.29 9.02
CA ILE A 184 -13.43 6.41 8.07
C ILE A 184 -12.49 7.50 8.57
N PRO A 185 -11.20 7.20 8.80
CA PRO A 185 -10.23 8.26 9.03
C PRO A 185 -10.03 9.02 7.71
N HIS A 186 -10.68 10.17 7.57
CA HIS A 186 -10.52 11.03 6.40
C HIS A 186 -9.20 11.81 6.50
N SER A 187 -8.06 11.13 6.41
CA SER A 187 -6.76 11.74 6.69
C SER A 187 -6.17 12.50 5.49
N LEU A 188 -6.02 11.81 4.37
CA LEU A 188 -5.28 12.30 3.21
C LEU A 188 -6.02 11.96 1.92
N GLN A 189 -6.61 12.97 1.27
CA GLN A 189 -7.27 12.80 -0.02
C GLN A 189 -6.30 13.13 -1.15
N SER A 190 -6.17 12.22 -2.13
CA SER A 190 -5.32 12.46 -3.29
C SER A 190 -5.73 11.61 -4.49
N ARG A 191 -5.69 12.18 -5.71
CA ARG A 191 -6.00 11.40 -6.93
C ARG A 191 -5.05 10.23 -7.12
N HIS A 192 -3.76 10.45 -6.85
CA HIS A 192 -2.72 9.46 -6.97
C HIS A 192 -1.89 9.37 -5.68
N ILE A 193 -1.99 8.25 -4.99
CA ILE A 193 -1.16 7.96 -3.82
C ILE A 193 -0.09 6.95 -4.24
N ILE A 194 1.17 7.30 -4.03
CA ILE A 194 2.32 6.45 -4.33
C ILE A 194 3.16 6.30 -3.07
N ILE A 195 3.23 5.09 -2.55
CA ILE A 195 4.05 4.74 -1.39
C ILE A 195 5.13 3.78 -1.87
N GLN A 196 6.39 4.08 -1.58
CA GLN A 196 7.53 3.25 -1.91
C GLN A 196 8.41 3.08 -0.67
N THR A 197 8.70 1.84 -0.30
CA THR A 197 9.66 1.52 0.74
C THR A 197 10.68 0.49 0.26
N VAL A 198 11.95 0.62 0.66
CA VAL A 198 12.93 -0.46 0.45
C VAL A 198 12.86 -1.44 1.62
N SER A 199 12.90 -0.93 2.85
CA SER A 199 12.83 -1.76 4.05
C SER A 199 11.92 -1.13 5.09
N GLY A 200 10.80 -1.78 5.36
CA GLY A 200 9.84 -1.35 6.36
C GLY A 200 8.43 -1.82 6.04
N ASN A 201 7.57 -1.78 7.04
CA ASN A 201 6.16 -2.13 6.87
C ASN A 201 5.37 -0.93 6.36
N VAL A 202 4.32 -1.21 5.59
CA VAL A 202 3.29 -0.20 5.25
C VAL A 202 1.98 -0.67 5.84
N GLU A 203 1.38 0.13 6.71
CA GLU A 203 0.15 -0.23 7.40
C GLU A 203 -0.84 0.92 7.46
N GLY A 204 -2.13 0.59 7.45
CA GLY A 204 -3.22 1.55 7.66
C GLY A 204 -4.21 1.64 6.50
N TRP A 205 -5.12 2.59 6.63
CA TRP A 205 -6.18 2.85 5.68
C TRP A 205 -5.76 3.90 4.64
N LEU A 206 -5.97 3.59 3.36
CA LEU A 206 -5.60 4.45 2.24
C LEU A 206 -6.79 4.61 1.27
N PRO A 207 -7.17 5.84 0.88
CA PRO A 207 -8.24 6.05 -0.07
C PRO A 207 -7.76 5.75 -1.50
N LEU A 208 -8.57 5.00 -2.25
CA LEU A 208 -8.41 4.76 -3.67
C LEU A 208 -9.35 5.66 -4.47
N HIS A 209 -8.76 6.67 -5.12
CA HIS A 209 -9.46 7.54 -6.07
C HIS A 209 -9.21 7.14 -7.54
N HIS A 210 -7.99 7.37 -8.05
CA HIS A 210 -7.58 6.95 -9.41
C HIS A 210 -6.41 5.96 -9.38
N LEU A 211 -5.37 6.22 -8.57
CA LEU A 211 -4.25 5.31 -8.41
C LEU A 211 -3.87 5.22 -6.93
N LEU A 212 -3.83 3.99 -6.42
CA LEU A 212 -3.12 3.66 -5.20
C LEU A 212 -2.01 2.68 -5.58
N ARG A 213 -0.76 3.15 -5.53
CA ARG A 213 0.43 2.32 -5.78
C ARG A 213 1.21 2.17 -4.48
N VAL A 214 1.38 0.94 -4.01
CA VAL A 214 2.25 0.64 -2.87
C VAL A 214 3.33 -0.35 -3.31
N LYS A 215 4.59 0.03 -3.14
CA LYS A 215 5.75 -0.77 -3.50
C LYS A 215 6.63 -0.99 -2.29
N SER A 216 7.02 -2.23 -2.03
CA SER A 216 8.03 -2.59 -1.04
C SER A 216 9.07 -3.55 -1.61
N VAL A 217 10.32 -3.46 -1.15
CA VAL A 217 11.31 -4.52 -1.40
C VAL A 217 11.27 -5.54 -0.26
N SER A 218 11.30 -5.08 0.98
CA SER A 218 11.25 -5.93 2.17
C SER A 218 10.35 -5.33 3.24
N GLY A 219 9.38 -6.11 3.69
CA GLY A 219 8.47 -5.73 4.76
C GLY A 219 7.05 -6.19 4.49
N ASN A 220 6.23 -6.14 5.54
CA ASN A 220 4.83 -6.53 5.43
C ASN A 220 3.96 -5.35 4.98
N LEU A 221 2.97 -5.63 4.14
CA LEU A 221 1.98 -4.67 3.68
C LEU A 221 0.64 -5.04 4.31
N PHE A 222 0.09 -4.17 5.16
CA PHE A 222 -1.19 -4.35 5.84
C PHE A 222 -2.10 -3.16 5.53
N ILE A 223 -2.74 -3.21 4.36
CA ILE A 223 -3.43 -2.04 3.81
C ILE A 223 -4.93 -2.28 3.78
N ASP A 224 -5.67 -1.39 4.41
CA ASP A 224 -7.11 -1.28 4.20
C ASP A 224 -7.37 -0.22 3.11
N VAL A 225 -8.20 -0.53 2.12
CA VAL A 225 -8.44 0.32 0.95
C VAL A 225 -9.86 0.88 1.00
N GLY A 226 -9.99 2.20 0.93
CA GLY A 226 -11.26 2.91 0.83
C GLY A 226 -11.62 3.22 -0.61
N LEU A 227 -12.74 2.69 -1.13
CA LEU A 227 -13.17 3.00 -2.48
C LEU A 227 -13.91 4.35 -2.52
N GLU A 228 -13.24 5.42 -2.95
CA GLU A 228 -13.78 6.79 -2.91
C GLU A 228 -13.91 7.46 -4.28
N SER A 229 -15.01 8.20 -4.47
CA SER A 229 -15.29 8.96 -5.71
C SER A 229 -15.49 10.45 -5.46
N ALA A 230 -14.46 11.16 -4.97
CA ALA A 230 -14.56 12.60 -4.68
C ALA A 230 -14.56 13.50 -5.94
N TYR A 231 -14.08 13.00 -7.08
CA TYR A 231 -13.84 13.84 -8.26
C TYR A 231 -14.94 13.72 -9.33
N SER A 232 -15.47 14.86 -9.77
CA SER A 232 -16.57 15.03 -10.73
C SER A 232 -16.31 14.43 -12.12
N ASN A 233 -15.05 14.25 -12.52
CA ASN A 233 -14.65 13.55 -13.75
C ASN A 233 -14.57 12.03 -13.57
N SER A 234 -15.54 11.44 -12.86
CA SER A 234 -15.58 10.07 -12.32
C SER A 234 -15.62 8.93 -13.34
N ARG A 235 -15.36 9.19 -14.64
CA ARG A 235 -15.20 8.16 -15.68
C ARG A 235 -13.80 7.55 -15.68
N THR A 236 -12.91 8.03 -14.82
CA THR A 236 -11.53 7.55 -14.64
C THR A 236 -11.49 6.22 -13.90
N ASN A 237 -10.60 5.34 -14.36
CA ASN A 237 -10.38 4.01 -13.77
C ASN A 237 -9.73 4.16 -12.38
N ALA A 238 -10.12 3.30 -11.44
CA ALA A 238 -9.52 3.17 -10.12
C ALA A 238 -8.54 1.99 -10.15
N LYS A 239 -7.24 2.30 -10.13
CA LYS A 239 -6.15 1.33 -10.21
C LYS A 239 -5.53 1.11 -8.84
N LEU A 240 -5.61 -0.13 -8.35
CA LEU A 240 -4.89 -0.59 -7.18
C LEU A 240 -3.68 -1.40 -7.63
N MET A 241 -2.47 -0.96 -7.27
CA MET A 241 -1.24 -1.65 -7.61
C MET A 241 -0.37 -1.88 -6.38
N VAL A 242 -0.18 -3.15 -6.00
CA VAL A 242 0.63 -3.55 -4.86
C VAL A 242 1.79 -4.41 -5.35
N GLU A 243 3.02 -3.96 -5.10
CA GLU A 243 4.25 -4.62 -5.52
C GLU A 243 5.09 -4.92 -4.28
N SER A 244 5.48 -6.17 -4.05
CA SER A 244 6.42 -6.54 -3.00
C SER A 244 7.49 -7.51 -3.52
N ILE A 245 8.72 -7.42 -3.07
CA ILE A 245 9.68 -8.51 -3.33
C ILE A 245 9.53 -9.57 -2.25
N SER A 246 9.53 -9.18 -0.98
CA SER A 246 9.40 -10.11 0.14
C SER A 246 8.58 -9.56 1.29
N GLY A 247 7.71 -10.41 1.84
CA GLY A 247 6.88 -10.10 3.01
C GLY A 247 5.42 -10.48 2.80
N LYS A 248 4.64 -10.45 3.88
CA LYS A 248 3.21 -10.76 3.82
C LYS A 248 2.45 -9.56 3.25
N VAL A 249 1.53 -9.83 2.32
CA VAL A 249 0.65 -8.81 1.74
C VAL A 249 -0.78 -9.10 2.19
N ILE A 250 -1.35 -8.19 2.96
CA ILE A 250 -2.76 -8.19 3.33
C ILE A 250 -3.41 -6.93 2.76
N VAL A 251 -4.39 -7.11 1.88
CA VAL A 251 -5.17 -6.03 1.28
C VAL A 251 -6.63 -6.28 1.56
N ARG A 252 -7.33 -5.31 2.15
CA ARG A 252 -8.75 -5.43 2.46
C ARG A 252 -9.54 -4.23 1.99
N GLU A 253 -10.65 -4.47 1.32
CA GLU A 253 -11.62 -3.43 0.95
C GLU A 253 -12.89 -3.56 1.79
N PRO A 254 -12.86 -3.21 3.09
CA PRO A 254 -13.90 -3.58 4.05
C PRO A 254 -15.30 -3.23 3.57
N TYR A 255 -15.52 -2.06 2.97
CA TYR A 255 -16.82 -1.60 2.49
C TYR A 255 -17.50 -2.51 1.46
N VAL A 256 -16.73 -3.20 0.64
CA VAL A 256 -17.27 -4.13 -0.37
C VAL A 256 -17.74 -5.42 0.29
N PHE A 257 -17.10 -5.80 1.39
CA PHE A 257 -17.29 -7.07 2.10
C PHE A 257 -18.02 -6.89 3.45
N CYS A 258 -18.39 -5.66 3.83
CA CYS A 258 -19.12 -5.34 5.06
C CYS A 258 -20.47 -6.06 5.14
N ALA A 259 -21.14 -6.26 3.99
CA ALA A 259 -22.43 -6.95 3.91
C ALA A 259 -22.33 -8.47 4.18
N GLN A 260 -21.13 -9.06 4.09
CA GLN A 260 -20.93 -10.51 4.17
C GLN A 260 -20.35 -10.97 5.51
N THR A 261 -19.71 -10.09 6.28
CA THR A 261 -18.80 -10.50 7.38
C THR A 261 -19.27 -10.21 8.79
N SER A 262 -20.40 -9.52 9.06
CA SER A 262 -20.76 -9.32 10.48
C SER A 262 -22.23 -9.07 10.83
N LYS A 263 -22.67 -9.78 11.89
CA LYS A 263 -23.72 -9.36 12.85
C LYS A 263 -23.31 -8.14 13.69
N ARG A 264 -22.18 -7.49 13.39
CA ARG A 264 -21.47 -6.51 14.22
C ARG A 264 -21.47 -5.10 13.62
N TRP A 265 -21.57 -4.99 12.29
CA TRP A 265 -21.86 -3.74 11.59
C TRP A 265 -23.36 -3.62 11.33
N LYS A 266 -23.94 -2.48 11.73
CA LYS A 266 -25.33 -2.18 11.38
C LYS A 266 -25.41 -1.95 9.88
N MET A 267 -26.38 -2.58 9.24
CA MET A 267 -26.64 -2.46 7.79
C MET A 267 -26.87 -1.00 7.33
N SER A 268 -27.12 -0.07 8.27
CA SER A 268 -27.17 1.38 8.05
C SER A 268 -25.84 2.03 7.68
N ASP A 269 -24.71 1.43 8.03
CA ASP A 269 -23.36 2.00 7.84
C ASP A 269 -22.74 1.52 6.50
N CYS A 270 -23.35 0.50 5.88
CA CYS A 270 -22.97 -0.07 4.58
C CYS A 270 -23.70 0.61 3.40
N LYS A 271 -24.23 1.83 3.59
CA LYS A 271 -25.10 2.51 2.61
C LYS A 271 -24.41 2.84 1.29
N ASN A 272 -23.08 2.88 1.24
CA ASN A 272 -22.36 3.24 0.04
C ASN A 272 -21.94 1.96 -0.70
N ARG A 273 -22.75 1.56 -1.69
CA ARG A 273 -22.26 0.68 -2.76
C ARG A 273 -20.94 1.27 -3.29
N PRO A 274 -19.94 0.44 -3.64
CA PRO A 274 -18.72 0.96 -4.23
C PRO A 274 -19.08 1.85 -5.42
N PRO A 275 -18.43 3.03 -5.57
CA PRO A 275 -18.67 3.90 -6.70
C PRO A 275 -18.66 3.14 -8.02
N THR A 276 -19.58 3.45 -8.93
CA THR A 276 -19.63 2.78 -10.23
C THR A 276 -18.46 3.25 -11.10
N ARG A 277 -17.32 2.54 -11.01
CA ARG A 277 -16.05 2.84 -11.69
C ARG A 277 -15.41 1.56 -12.22
N ASP A 278 -14.47 1.75 -13.15
CA ASP A 278 -13.64 0.65 -13.61
C ASP A 278 -12.52 0.36 -12.60
N TYR A 279 -12.66 -0.72 -11.83
CA TYR A 279 -11.68 -1.17 -10.85
C TYR A 279 -10.68 -2.15 -11.51
N VAL A 280 -9.41 -1.80 -11.43
CA VAL A 280 -8.28 -2.58 -11.93
C VAL A 280 -7.34 -2.89 -10.78
N VAL A 281 -7.07 -4.18 -10.55
CA VAL A 281 -6.22 -4.65 -9.45
C VAL A 281 -5.01 -5.37 -9.99
N THR A 282 -3.82 -4.98 -9.51
CA THR A 282 -2.56 -5.67 -9.81
C THR A 282 -1.82 -5.91 -8.50
N ILE A 283 -1.57 -7.17 -8.15
CA ILE A 283 -0.77 -7.56 -7.00
C ILE A 283 0.39 -8.43 -7.49
N ILE A 284 1.62 -7.99 -7.27
CA ILE A 284 2.83 -8.70 -7.70
C ILE A 284 3.73 -8.90 -6.49
N THR A 285 4.05 -10.16 -6.18
CA THR A 285 5.02 -10.52 -5.15
C THR A 285 6.11 -11.43 -5.69
N ALA A 286 7.32 -11.44 -5.13
CA ALA A 286 8.28 -12.52 -5.40
C ALA A 286 8.14 -13.64 -4.36
N SER A 287 8.10 -13.30 -3.08
CA SER A 287 7.89 -14.25 -2.00
C SER A 287 7.03 -13.68 -0.86
N GLY A 288 6.16 -14.54 -0.32
CA GLY A 288 5.30 -14.22 0.81
C GLY A 288 3.84 -14.55 0.54
N ASP A 289 3.08 -14.69 1.63
CA ASP A 289 1.65 -14.98 1.52
C ASP A 289 0.86 -13.71 1.16
N ILE A 290 -0.13 -13.89 0.29
CA ILE A 290 -1.08 -12.86 -0.13
C ILE A 290 -2.45 -13.22 0.45
N ASP A 291 -3.03 -12.31 1.22
CA ASP A 291 -4.42 -12.36 1.71
C ASP A 291 -5.14 -11.11 1.22
N ALA A 292 -5.94 -11.25 0.18
CA ALA A 292 -6.53 -10.12 -0.53
C ALA A 292 -8.05 -10.23 -0.62
N GLN A 293 -8.74 -9.15 -0.23
CA GLN A 293 -10.18 -8.95 -0.41
C GLN A 293 -10.39 -7.70 -1.25
N VAL A 294 -10.67 -7.88 -2.54
CA VAL A 294 -10.64 -6.79 -3.54
C VAL A 294 -11.86 -6.78 -4.44
N ALA A 295 -12.23 -5.60 -4.92
CA ALA A 295 -13.23 -5.38 -5.95
C ALA A 295 -12.57 -5.24 -7.32
N MET A 296 -13.19 -5.84 -8.34
CA MET A 296 -12.75 -5.66 -9.73
C MET A 296 -13.92 -5.41 -10.68
N THR A 297 -13.61 -4.74 -11.78
CA THR A 297 -14.53 -4.55 -12.90
C THR A 297 -13.97 -5.16 -14.18
N SER A 298 -12.85 -4.63 -14.69
CA SER A 298 -12.27 -5.04 -15.98
C SER A 298 -11.12 -6.03 -15.83
N SER A 299 -10.24 -5.87 -14.84
CA SER A 299 -9.10 -6.79 -14.67
C SER A 299 -8.59 -6.87 -13.24
N ALA A 300 -8.31 -8.09 -12.78
CA ALA A 300 -7.52 -8.39 -11.61
C ALA A 300 -6.39 -9.35 -11.99
N SER A 301 -5.13 -8.98 -11.74
CA SER A 301 -3.95 -9.82 -12.01
C SER A 301 -3.13 -9.97 -10.74
N ILE A 302 -2.98 -11.20 -10.26
CA ILE A 302 -2.24 -11.54 -9.04
C ILE A 302 -1.12 -12.50 -9.40
N ARG A 303 0.13 -12.11 -9.15
CA ARG A 303 1.30 -12.93 -9.51
C ARG A 303 2.23 -13.09 -8.33
N SER A 304 2.72 -14.31 -8.12
CA SER A 304 3.76 -14.60 -7.13
C SER A 304 4.70 -15.72 -7.60
N ALA A 305 5.98 -15.60 -7.31
CA ALA A 305 6.90 -16.73 -7.50
C ALA A 305 6.74 -17.77 -6.38
N SER A 306 6.44 -17.35 -5.15
CA SER A 306 6.23 -18.27 -4.04
C SER A 306 5.35 -17.69 -2.93
N GLY A 307 4.57 -18.55 -2.28
CA GLY A 307 3.69 -18.20 -1.17
C GLY A 307 2.25 -18.63 -1.43
N ASN A 308 1.44 -18.60 -0.38
CA ASN A 308 0.02 -18.93 -0.50
C ASN A 308 -0.78 -17.69 -0.89
N LEU A 309 -1.74 -17.87 -1.78
CA LEU A 309 -2.73 -16.86 -2.15
C LEU A 309 -4.08 -17.25 -1.55
N ARG A 310 -4.65 -16.37 -0.74
CA ARG A 310 -6.08 -16.35 -0.41
C ARG A 310 -6.67 -15.09 -1.02
N LEU A 311 -7.61 -15.24 -1.93
CA LEU A 311 -8.18 -14.15 -2.70
C LEU A 311 -9.70 -14.22 -2.68
N ASP A 312 -10.34 -13.25 -2.05
CA ASP A 312 -11.78 -13.04 -2.15
C ASP A 312 -12.02 -11.88 -3.14
N VAL A 313 -12.73 -12.14 -4.23
CA VAL A 313 -12.97 -11.13 -5.28
C VAL A 313 -14.45 -10.81 -5.42
N ALA A 314 -14.77 -9.54 -5.27
CA ALA A 314 -16.10 -9.00 -5.55
C ALA A 314 -16.14 -8.39 -6.96
N VAL A 315 -17.00 -8.92 -7.83
CA VAL A 315 -17.17 -8.38 -9.18
C VAL A 315 -18.15 -7.22 -9.16
N VAL A 316 -17.71 -6.04 -9.61
CA VAL A 316 -18.53 -4.84 -9.78
C VAL A 316 -18.87 -4.69 -11.26
N CYS A 317 -20.16 -4.82 -11.60
CA CYS A 317 -20.60 -4.70 -12.99
C CYS A 317 -20.93 -3.25 -13.35
N LEU A 318 -20.41 -2.74 -14.47
CA LEU A 318 -20.81 -1.45 -15.01
C LEU A 318 -22.09 -1.60 -15.87
N PRO A 319 -23.03 -0.64 -15.83
CA PRO A 319 -24.26 -0.71 -16.62
C PRO A 319 -24.03 -0.68 -18.14
N SER A 320 -22.89 -0.14 -18.58
CA SER A 320 -22.50 -0.01 -20.00
C SER A 320 -21.74 -1.22 -20.55
N SER A 321 -21.22 -2.12 -19.71
CA SER A 321 -20.53 -3.34 -20.15
C SER A 321 -21.55 -4.43 -20.47
N ARG A 322 -22.29 -4.26 -21.56
CA ARG A 322 -23.17 -5.30 -22.11
C ARG A 322 -22.32 -6.44 -22.68
N GLY A 323 -21.99 -7.42 -21.84
CA GLY A 323 -21.52 -8.75 -22.27
C GLY A 323 -20.01 -9.04 -22.22
N SER A 324 -19.15 -8.07 -21.91
CA SER A 324 -17.73 -8.33 -21.59
C SER A 324 -17.55 -8.28 -20.08
N GLY A 325 -17.43 -9.43 -19.43
CA GLY A 325 -17.00 -9.45 -18.04
C GLY A 325 -15.48 -9.28 -17.96
N GLY A 326 -14.98 -8.95 -16.78
CA GLY A 326 -13.56 -8.70 -16.57
C GLY A 326 -12.68 -9.94 -16.74
N SER A 327 -11.38 -9.72 -16.63
CA SER A 327 -10.36 -10.78 -16.61
C SER A 327 -9.78 -10.95 -15.22
N LEU A 328 -9.85 -12.16 -14.66
CA LEU A 328 -9.23 -12.53 -13.39
C LEU A 328 -8.07 -13.48 -13.66
N GLU A 329 -6.84 -13.06 -13.40
CA GLU A 329 -5.63 -13.84 -13.62
C GLU A 329 -4.92 -14.09 -12.29
N THR A 330 -4.57 -15.35 -12.01
CA THR A 330 -3.64 -15.69 -10.94
C THR A 330 -2.50 -16.54 -11.49
N ASP A 331 -1.25 -16.10 -11.32
CA ASP A 331 -0.05 -16.86 -11.69
C ASP A 331 0.86 -17.03 -10.47
N ILE A 332 0.68 -18.15 -9.76
CA ILE A 332 1.41 -18.47 -8.53
C ILE A 332 2.30 -19.67 -8.79
N LYS A 333 3.62 -19.46 -8.95
CA LYS A 333 4.52 -20.55 -9.36
C LYS A 333 4.56 -21.67 -8.31
N SER A 334 4.70 -21.34 -7.03
CA SER A 334 4.71 -22.32 -5.94
C SER A 334 3.88 -21.89 -4.74
N GLY A 335 2.91 -22.71 -4.34
CA GLY A 335 2.09 -22.49 -3.16
C GLY A 335 0.64 -22.90 -3.34
N THR A 336 -0.18 -22.69 -2.32
CA THR A 336 -1.63 -22.92 -2.42
C THR A 336 -2.31 -21.65 -2.93
N THR A 337 -3.10 -21.77 -3.99
CA THR A 337 -3.96 -20.71 -4.51
C THR A 337 -5.40 -21.01 -4.14
N GLU A 338 -6.02 -20.17 -3.34
CA GLU A 338 -7.43 -20.21 -2.99
C GLU A 338 -8.09 -18.93 -3.48
N VAL A 339 -9.01 -19.06 -4.45
CA VAL A 339 -9.73 -17.95 -5.05
C VAL A 339 -11.22 -18.15 -4.84
N LEU A 340 -11.86 -17.18 -4.22
CA LEU A 340 -13.29 -17.12 -4.01
C LEU A 340 -13.88 -15.96 -4.80
N VAL A 341 -14.64 -16.28 -5.85
CA VAL A 341 -15.43 -15.28 -6.57
C VAL A 341 -16.77 -15.13 -5.86
N LEU A 342 -17.01 -13.93 -5.37
CA LEU A 342 -18.22 -13.58 -4.65
C LEU A 342 -19.32 -13.12 -5.61
N LYS A 343 -20.56 -13.35 -5.18
CA LYS A 343 -21.75 -12.83 -5.84
C LYS A 343 -21.72 -11.30 -5.82
N SER A 344 -22.02 -10.66 -6.96
CA SER A 344 -22.24 -9.21 -6.99
C SER A 344 -23.61 -8.88 -6.40
N LEU A 345 -23.71 -7.77 -5.68
CA LEU A 345 -24.97 -7.27 -5.11
C LEU A 345 -25.99 -6.82 -6.17
N VAL A 346 -25.56 -6.68 -7.43
CA VAL A 346 -26.37 -6.09 -8.51
C VAL A 346 -26.68 -7.07 -9.63
N ASN A 347 -25.75 -7.97 -10.00
CA ASN A 347 -25.92 -8.91 -11.13
C ASN A 347 -25.23 -10.26 -10.86
N ASP A 348 -25.63 -11.31 -11.58
CA ASP A 348 -24.84 -12.56 -11.61
C ASP A 348 -23.48 -12.31 -12.27
N VAL A 349 -22.46 -13.10 -11.87
CA VAL A 349 -21.09 -13.00 -12.37
C VAL A 349 -21.00 -13.56 -13.80
N ASN A 350 -21.50 -12.79 -14.75
CA ASN A 350 -21.52 -13.13 -16.17
C ASN A 350 -20.39 -12.41 -16.91
N GLY A 351 -19.87 -13.03 -17.96
CA GLY A 351 -18.81 -12.46 -18.78
C GLY A 351 -17.39 -12.66 -18.25
N LEU A 352 -17.22 -13.04 -16.97
CA LEU A 352 -15.91 -13.12 -16.35
C LEU A 352 -15.03 -14.20 -17.01
N GLN A 353 -13.87 -13.78 -17.51
CA GLN A 353 -12.81 -14.66 -17.98
C GLN A 353 -11.83 -14.86 -16.83
N SER A 354 -11.54 -16.10 -16.46
CA SER A 354 -10.65 -16.38 -15.34
C SER A 354 -9.58 -17.39 -15.74
N HIS A 355 -8.34 -17.11 -15.35
CA HIS A 355 -7.18 -17.90 -15.70
C HIS A 355 -6.28 -18.08 -14.47
N HIS A 356 -6.15 -19.32 -14.03
CA HIS A 356 -5.39 -19.68 -12.84
C HIS A 356 -4.26 -20.63 -13.23
N GLN A 357 -3.02 -20.22 -12.97
CA GLN A 357 -1.83 -20.97 -13.29
C GLN A 357 -0.96 -21.20 -12.06
N SER A 358 -0.40 -22.41 -11.99
CA SER A 358 0.62 -22.75 -11.01
C SER A 358 1.62 -23.75 -11.57
N MET A 359 2.87 -23.71 -11.10
CA MET A 359 3.83 -24.78 -11.41
C MET A 359 3.72 -25.90 -10.39
N SER A 360 3.57 -25.58 -9.11
CA SER A 360 3.43 -26.57 -8.04
C SER A 360 2.55 -26.07 -6.90
N GLY A 361 1.82 -26.99 -6.29
CA GLY A 361 0.91 -26.69 -5.17
C GLY A 361 -0.52 -27.04 -5.49
N CYS A 362 -1.49 -26.33 -4.92
CA CYS A 362 -2.91 -26.64 -5.11
C CYS A 362 -3.66 -25.38 -5.56
N ILE A 363 -4.43 -25.50 -6.65
CA ILE A 363 -5.35 -24.46 -7.11
C ILE A 363 -6.75 -24.84 -6.63
N LYS A 364 -7.35 -24.00 -5.81
CA LYS A 364 -8.73 -24.10 -5.33
C LYS A 364 -9.47 -22.86 -5.79
N VAL A 365 -10.51 -23.05 -6.61
CA VAL A 365 -11.36 -21.94 -7.05
C VAL A 365 -12.81 -22.21 -6.72
N GLY A 366 -13.46 -21.20 -6.17
CA GLY A 366 -14.87 -21.20 -5.78
C GLY A 366 -15.64 -20.13 -6.54
N TYR A 367 -16.72 -20.53 -7.20
CA TYR A 367 -17.64 -19.62 -7.89
C TYR A 367 -19.06 -19.71 -7.31
N PRO A 368 -19.89 -18.68 -7.47
CA PRO A 368 -21.28 -18.74 -7.00
C PRO A 368 -22.08 -19.86 -7.64
N GLU A 369 -23.01 -20.45 -6.89
CA GLU A 369 -23.92 -21.50 -7.38
C GLU A 369 -24.79 -21.06 -8.56
N ARG A 370 -24.92 -19.77 -8.87
CA ARG A 370 -25.61 -19.30 -10.08
C ARG A 370 -24.70 -19.07 -11.29
N TRP A 371 -23.40 -19.33 -11.16
CA TRP A 371 -22.46 -19.16 -12.25
C TRP A 371 -22.79 -20.09 -13.43
N THR A 372 -22.80 -19.52 -14.63
CA THR A 372 -22.97 -20.22 -15.90
C THR A 372 -21.78 -19.94 -16.81
N GLY A 373 -21.26 -20.96 -17.48
CA GLY A 373 -20.07 -20.81 -18.31
C GLY A 373 -19.39 -22.13 -18.63
N LYS A 374 -18.18 -22.02 -19.18
CA LYS A 374 -17.30 -23.18 -19.44
C LYS A 374 -16.14 -23.20 -18.45
N PHE A 375 -15.71 -24.38 -18.05
CA PHE A 375 -14.45 -24.55 -17.33
C PHE A 375 -13.54 -25.55 -18.03
N SER A 376 -12.23 -25.35 -17.89
CA SER A 376 -11.20 -26.28 -18.35
C SER A 376 -10.10 -26.35 -17.29
N ALA A 377 -9.79 -27.56 -16.84
CA ALA A 377 -8.75 -27.85 -15.87
C ALA A 377 -7.75 -28.84 -16.48
N ALA A 378 -6.46 -28.58 -16.31
CA ALA A 378 -5.39 -29.49 -16.75
C ALA A 378 -4.24 -29.56 -15.74
N THR A 379 -3.76 -30.77 -15.46
CA THR A 379 -2.57 -31.01 -14.62
C THR A 379 -1.71 -32.13 -15.18
N LEU A 380 -0.37 -32.02 -15.14
CA LEU A 380 0.51 -33.13 -15.55
C LEU A 380 0.62 -34.17 -14.44
N CYS A 381 0.85 -33.72 -13.20
CA CYS A 381 1.18 -34.58 -12.06
C CYS A 381 0.34 -34.24 -10.81
N GLY A 382 -0.98 -34.27 -10.91
CA GLY A 382 -1.89 -34.05 -9.78
C GLY A 382 -3.26 -34.66 -9.98
N THR A 383 -4.24 -34.23 -9.20
CA THR A 383 -5.64 -34.64 -9.29
C THR A 383 -6.52 -33.46 -9.66
N ILE A 384 -7.55 -33.70 -10.46
CA ILE A 384 -8.58 -32.71 -10.74
C ILE A 384 -9.85 -33.16 -10.01
N LEU A 385 -10.32 -32.33 -9.09
CA LEU A 385 -11.56 -32.52 -8.35
C LEU A 385 -12.54 -31.41 -8.72
N PHE A 386 -13.78 -31.82 -8.93
CA PHE A 386 -14.86 -30.92 -9.30
C PHE A 386 -16.05 -31.18 -8.36
N ASN A 387 -16.67 -30.12 -7.85
CA ASN A 387 -17.89 -30.19 -7.06
C ASN A 387 -18.91 -29.13 -7.50
N GLY A 388 -20.09 -29.54 -7.96
CA GLY A 388 -21.16 -28.65 -8.40
C GLY A 388 -22.29 -29.42 -9.09
N GLN A 389 -23.49 -28.83 -9.09
CA GLN A 389 -24.69 -29.39 -9.75
C GLN A 389 -24.88 -28.81 -11.16
N ASP A 390 -25.67 -29.50 -11.98
CA ASP A 390 -26.07 -29.07 -13.34
C ASP A 390 -24.92 -28.80 -14.31
N ILE A 391 -23.84 -29.57 -14.19
CA ILE A 391 -22.67 -29.48 -15.06
C ILE A 391 -22.68 -30.64 -16.05
N LYS A 392 -22.59 -30.31 -17.33
CA LYS A 392 -22.32 -31.29 -18.39
C LYS A 392 -20.82 -31.38 -18.63
N ILE A 393 -20.22 -32.51 -18.25
CA ILE A 393 -18.82 -32.81 -18.59
C ILE A 393 -18.72 -33.06 -20.09
N THR A 394 -17.89 -32.28 -20.78
CA THR A 394 -17.67 -32.40 -22.23
C THR A 394 -16.42 -33.19 -22.57
N ARG A 395 -15.43 -33.18 -21.68
CA ARG A 395 -14.18 -33.92 -21.87
C ARG A 395 -13.61 -34.35 -20.53
N SER A 396 -13.22 -35.62 -20.44
CA SER A 396 -12.42 -36.15 -19.34
C SER A 396 -11.31 -37.01 -19.91
N SER A 397 -10.06 -36.71 -19.54
CA SER A 397 -8.88 -37.47 -19.94
C SER A 397 -8.04 -37.78 -18.72
N HIS A 398 -7.77 -39.07 -18.52
CA HIS A 398 -6.88 -39.57 -17.47
C HIS A 398 -5.43 -39.76 -17.93
N GLY A 399 -5.15 -39.52 -19.22
CA GLY A 399 -3.79 -39.52 -19.77
C GLY A 399 -2.95 -38.35 -19.24
N THR A 400 -1.76 -38.15 -19.81
CA THR A 400 -0.87 -37.03 -19.43
C THR A 400 -0.87 -35.98 -20.55
N PRO A 401 -1.30 -34.73 -20.30
CA PRO A 401 -1.86 -34.22 -19.04
C PRO A 401 -3.27 -34.76 -18.74
N LYS A 402 -3.59 -34.88 -17.44
CA LYS A 402 -4.96 -35.10 -17.00
C LYS A 402 -5.75 -33.85 -17.33
N ARG A 403 -6.96 -34.01 -17.86
CA ARG A 403 -7.78 -32.87 -18.32
C ARG A 403 -9.25 -33.12 -18.01
N LEU A 404 -9.94 -32.09 -17.54
CA LEU A 404 -11.37 -32.08 -17.30
C LEU A 404 -11.98 -30.80 -17.85
N GLU A 405 -13.03 -30.92 -18.64
CA GLU A 405 -13.76 -29.79 -19.22
C GLU A 405 -15.26 -30.02 -19.05
N GLY A 406 -15.98 -28.94 -18.78
CA GLY A 406 -17.42 -28.99 -18.68
C GLY A 406 -18.07 -27.63 -18.88
N LEU A 407 -19.38 -27.67 -18.96
CA LEU A 407 -20.24 -26.52 -19.19
C LEU A 407 -21.44 -26.54 -18.26
N ARG A 408 -21.97 -25.35 -17.97
CA ARG A 408 -23.19 -25.17 -17.17
C ARG A 408 -24.05 -24.04 -17.74
N GLY A 409 -25.36 -24.32 -17.86
CA GLY A 409 -26.36 -23.46 -18.50
C GLY A 409 -26.69 -23.89 -19.94
N ASP A 410 -27.77 -23.34 -20.51
CA ASP A 410 -28.25 -23.67 -21.86
C ASP A 410 -28.01 -22.52 -22.86
N GLY A 411 -27.29 -22.78 -23.95
CA GLY A 411 -27.26 -21.91 -25.14
C GLY A 411 -25.88 -21.46 -25.66
N PRO A 412 -25.79 -20.90 -26.87
CA PRO A 412 -24.54 -20.72 -27.63
C PRO A 412 -23.67 -19.51 -27.23
N THR A 413 -23.96 -18.81 -26.13
CA THR A 413 -23.26 -17.58 -25.71
C THR A 413 -22.80 -17.64 -24.25
N TYR A 414 -21.94 -18.60 -23.93
CA TYR A 414 -21.25 -18.62 -22.63
C TYR A 414 -20.24 -17.46 -22.57
N THR A 415 -20.60 -16.38 -21.89
CA THR A 415 -19.76 -15.20 -21.74
C THR A 415 -18.70 -15.38 -20.66
N SER A 416 -18.85 -16.32 -19.72
CA SER A 416 -17.85 -16.62 -18.69
C SER A 416 -17.03 -17.86 -18.99
N SER A 417 -15.74 -17.82 -18.65
CA SER A 417 -14.88 -19.00 -18.71
C SER A 417 -13.88 -19.07 -17.56
N VAL A 418 -13.56 -20.28 -17.12
CA VAL A 418 -12.55 -20.53 -16.07
C VAL A 418 -11.54 -21.54 -16.59
N CYS A 419 -10.29 -21.12 -16.71
CA CYS A 419 -9.16 -21.97 -17.09
C CYS A 419 -8.24 -22.15 -15.88
N MET A 420 -7.91 -23.41 -15.56
CA MET A 420 -7.03 -23.77 -14.45
C MET A 420 -5.95 -24.71 -14.96
N ASN A 421 -4.69 -24.31 -14.87
CA ASN A 421 -3.56 -25.13 -15.33
C ASN A 421 -2.52 -25.26 -14.22
N SER A 422 -2.11 -26.49 -13.95
CA SER A 422 -1.03 -26.81 -13.02
C SER A 422 0.00 -27.73 -13.66
N THR A 423 1.29 -27.56 -13.39
CA THR A 423 2.30 -28.55 -13.81
C THR A 423 2.28 -29.73 -12.83
N ALA A 424 2.51 -29.48 -11.54
CA ALA A 424 2.63 -30.50 -10.51
C ALA A 424 1.78 -30.13 -9.29
N GLY A 425 0.48 -30.30 -9.42
CA GLY A 425 -0.44 -29.86 -8.38
C GLY A 425 -1.89 -30.27 -8.58
N ASP A 426 -2.63 -30.27 -7.48
CA ASP A 426 -4.06 -30.58 -7.47
C ASP A 426 -4.87 -29.35 -7.87
N ILE A 427 -5.96 -29.59 -8.60
CA ILE A 427 -6.92 -28.57 -9.02
C ILE A 427 -8.27 -28.94 -8.44
N ILE A 428 -8.89 -28.01 -7.73
CA ILE A 428 -10.20 -28.15 -7.12
C ILE A 428 -11.09 -27.01 -7.59
N PHE A 429 -12.14 -27.33 -8.33
CA PHE A 429 -13.17 -26.37 -8.72
C PHE A 429 -14.46 -26.63 -7.94
N ARG A 430 -15.05 -25.59 -7.36
CA ARG A 430 -16.30 -25.69 -6.58
C ARG A 430 -17.31 -24.63 -6.99
N LEU A 431 -18.57 -25.03 -7.09
CA LEU A 431 -19.70 -24.13 -7.03
C LEU A 431 -20.18 -24.03 -5.58
N LEU A 432 -20.33 -22.80 -5.08
CA LEU A 432 -20.61 -22.52 -3.69
C LEU A 432 -22.06 -22.09 -3.52
N ALA A 433 -22.80 -22.80 -2.67
CA ALA A 433 -24.16 -22.45 -2.31
C ALA A 433 -24.19 -21.11 -1.55
N ASP A 434 -25.29 -20.37 -1.65
CA ASP A 434 -25.44 -19.03 -1.03
C ASP A 434 -25.18 -19.03 0.50
N ALA A 435 -25.33 -20.17 1.19
CA ALA A 435 -25.05 -20.32 2.63
C ALA A 435 -23.56 -20.52 3.00
N SER A 436 -22.70 -20.83 2.02
CA SER A 436 -21.27 -21.16 2.24
C SER A 436 -20.37 -19.93 2.39
N TYR A 437 -20.88 -18.73 2.10
CA TYR A 437 -20.14 -17.46 2.18
C TYR A 437 -20.03 -16.90 3.61
N MET A 438 -20.63 -17.58 4.60
CA MET A 438 -20.81 -17.11 5.98
C MET A 438 -19.96 -17.85 7.02
N THR A 439 -19.07 -18.76 6.60
CA THR A 439 -18.25 -19.59 7.51
C THR A 439 -16.77 -19.44 7.25
#